data_AF-A0A967TB34-F1
#
_entry.id   AF-A0A967TB34-F1
#
_cell.length_a   1.000
_cell.length_b   1.000
_cell.length_c   1.000
_cell.angle_alpha   90.00
_cell.angle_beta   90.00
_cell.angle_gamma   90.00
#
_symmetry.space_group_name_H-M   'P 1'
#
loop_
_entity.id
_entity.type
_entity.pdbx_description
1 polymer ?
#
loop_
_entity_poly.entity_id
_entity_poly.type
_entity_poly.pdbx_seq_one_letter_code
_entity_poly.pdbx_strand_id
1 'polypeptide(L)'
;IMVMPPGFCIHLVERQSGGYGGDLSERRTLTIIEEKIISRIVRNINDEIMKAWEPYMEFEIKSSTYESKPENIHLASVDPTIVVGISVTFGDRKVNFHLSYPYSLLKEAMNNSVLKKGKKTETVELSEEQLESYKYTLSNAGVSIKPLLGETTLSVQNILDLKEGDVIPLEQRTDQPLKVKVNNVHKMSAYPGVLRGRRAVKIYDMIEEINEQEVI
;
A
#
# COMPACT_ATOMS: atom_id res chain seq x y z
N ILE A 1 -5.99 -16.56 -12.16
CA ILE A 1 -6.22 -17.57 -13.24
C ILE A 1 -5.65 -17.03 -14.54
N MET A 2 -4.96 -17.84 -15.33
CA MET A 2 -4.47 -17.47 -16.66
C MET A 2 -5.21 -18.30 -17.71
N VAL A 3 -5.81 -17.64 -18.70
CA VAL A 3 -6.56 -18.29 -19.77
C VAL A 3 -5.91 -17.96 -21.11
N MET A 4 -5.35 -18.98 -21.75
CA MET A 4 -4.69 -18.87 -23.06
C MET A 4 -5.49 -19.61 -24.13
N PRO A 5 -5.62 -19.07 -25.36
CA PRO A 5 -6.24 -19.78 -26.46
C PRO A 5 -5.47 -21.07 -26.83
N PRO A 6 -6.14 -22.21 -27.07
CA PRO A 6 -5.47 -23.47 -27.40
C PRO A 6 -4.54 -23.40 -28.62
N GLY A 7 -4.96 -22.73 -29.70
CA GLY A 7 -4.12 -22.55 -30.89
C GLY A 7 -2.83 -21.79 -30.61
N PHE A 8 -2.83 -20.86 -29.65
CA PHE A 8 -1.61 -20.19 -29.21
C PHE A 8 -0.69 -21.13 -28.43
N CYS A 9 -1.24 -21.98 -27.57
CA CYS A 9 -0.47 -22.99 -26.85
C CYS A 9 0.19 -23.99 -27.82
N ILE A 10 -0.56 -24.52 -28.79
CA ILE A 10 -0.01 -25.43 -29.81
C ILE A 10 1.12 -24.76 -30.58
N HIS A 11 0.91 -23.53 -31.03
CA HIS A 11 1.93 -22.74 -31.71
C HIS A 11 3.20 -22.55 -30.87
N LEU A 12 3.07 -22.28 -29.57
CA LEU A 12 4.23 -22.19 -28.66
C LEU A 12 4.97 -23.52 -28.54
N VAL A 13 4.25 -24.65 -28.47
CA VAL A 13 4.87 -25.97 -28.38
C VAL A 13 5.65 -26.31 -29.67
N GLU A 14 5.07 -26.04 -30.84
CA GLU A 14 5.75 -26.27 -32.10
C GLU A 14 7.02 -25.42 -32.22
N ARG A 15 6.95 -24.12 -31.88
CA ARG A 15 8.13 -23.25 -31.88
C ARG A 15 9.21 -23.74 -30.91
N GLN A 16 8.83 -24.17 -29.72
CA GLN A 16 9.76 -24.72 -28.73
C GLN A 16 10.42 -26.03 -29.22
N SER A 17 9.72 -26.78 -30.06
CA SER A 17 10.18 -28.04 -30.64
C SER A 17 10.94 -27.88 -31.97
N GLY A 18 11.18 -26.63 -32.42
CA GLY A 18 11.90 -26.32 -33.66
C GLY A 18 11.03 -26.23 -34.92
N GLY A 19 9.70 -26.28 -34.78
CA GLY A 19 8.74 -26.08 -35.87
C GLY A 19 8.52 -24.60 -36.22
N TYR A 20 7.93 -24.36 -37.40
CA TYR A 20 7.62 -23.01 -37.89
C TYR A 20 6.38 -22.37 -37.25
N GLY A 21 5.56 -23.14 -36.52
CA GLY A 21 4.32 -22.68 -35.92
C GLY A 21 3.18 -22.64 -36.94
N GLY A 22 2.32 -23.64 -36.89
CA GLY A 22 1.13 -23.83 -37.72
C GLY A 22 0.08 -22.73 -37.51
N ASP A 23 -1.12 -22.96 -38.06
CA ASP A 23 -2.23 -22.02 -37.96
C ASP A 23 -2.76 -21.93 -36.51
N LEU A 24 -3.06 -20.72 -36.06
CA LEU A 24 -3.64 -20.46 -34.73
C LEU A 24 -5.12 -20.88 -34.65
N SER A 25 -5.72 -21.31 -35.76
CA SER A 25 -7.10 -21.76 -35.85
C SER A 25 -7.35 -23.15 -35.23
N GLU A 26 -6.30 -23.91 -34.93
CA GLU A 26 -6.43 -25.25 -34.37
C GLU A 26 -7.00 -25.21 -32.94
N ARG A 27 -8.18 -25.83 -32.76
CA ARG A 27 -8.90 -25.87 -31.48
C ARG A 27 -8.97 -27.30 -30.94
N ARG A 28 -7.83 -27.93 -30.70
CA ARG A 28 -7.75 -29.21 -29.98
C ARG A 28 -7.18 -29.04 -28.58
N THR A 29 -7.43 -30.04 -27.73
CA THR A 29 -6.78 -30.15 -26.42
C THR A 29 -5.30 -30.49 -26.59
N LEU A 30 -4.49 -30.02 -25.65
CA LEU A 30 -3.08 -30.38 -25.58
C LEU A 30 -2.95 -31.86 -25.19
N THR A 31 -1.93 -32.52 -25.71
CA THR A 31 -1.48 -33.83 -25.25
C THR A 31 -0.65 -33.69 -23.96
N ILE A 32 -0.46 -34.79 -23.23
CA ILE A 32 0.31 -34.80 -21.97
C ILE A 32 1.73 -34.23 -22.15
N ILE A 33 2.37 -34.49 -23.30
CA ILE A 33 3.72 -33.97 -23.60
C ILE A 33 3.66 -32.45 -23.83
N GLU A 34 2.67 -31.99 -24.59
CA GLU A 34 2.47 -30.56 -24.89
C GLU A 34 2.12 -29.77 -23.61
N GLU A 35 1.28 -30.31 -22.74
CA GLU A 35 0.99 -29.75 -21.41
C GLU A 35 2.26 -29.57 -20.59
N LYS A 36 3.15 -30.57 -20.60
CA LYS A 36 4.43 -30.48 -19.89
C LYS A 36 5.34 -29.41 -20.48
N ILE A 37 5.33 -29.19 -21.80
CA ILE A 37 6.09 -28.11 -22.44
C ILE A 37 5.50 -26.75 -22.05
N ILE A 38 4.17 -26.58 -22.15
CA ILE A 38 3.49 -25.34 -21.78
C ILE A 38 3.70 -24.99 -20.31
N SER A 39 3.67 -25.97 -19.40
CA SER A 39 3.89 -25.72 -17.97
C SER A 39 5.24 -25.07 -17.66
N ARG A 40 6.29 -25.35 -18.46
CA ARG A 40 7.61 -24.70 -18.34
C ARG A 40 7.56 -23.24 -18.77
N ILE A 41 6.83 -22.95 -19.85
CA ILE A 41 6.65 -21.57 -20.34
C ILE A 41 5.83 -20.76 -19.32
N VAL A 42 4.74 -21.35 -18.81
CA VAL A 42 3.88 -20.72 -17.79
C VAL A 42 4.65 -20.43 -16.51
N ARG A 43 5.62 -21.29 -16.12
CA ARG A 43 6.49 -21.01 -14.97
C ARG A 43 7.28 -19.71 -15.16
N ASN A 44 7.89 -19.50 -16.33
CA ASN A 44 8.61 -18.27 -16.61
C ASN A 44 7.66 -17.05 -16.60
N ILE A 45 6.43 -17.19 -17.12
CA ILE A 45 5.43 -16.12 -17.06
C ILE A 45 5.05 -15.82 -15.60
N ASN A 46 4.89 -16.85 -14.76
CA ASN A 46 4.60 -16.68 -13.35
C ASN A 46 5.73 -15.95 -12.62
N ASP A 47 7.00 -16.24 -12.93
CA ASP A 47 8.16 -15.53 -12.37
C ASP A 47 8.13 -14.04 -12.72
N GLU A 48 7.80 -13.70 -13.97
CA GLU A 48 7.65 -12.30 -14.40
C GLU A 48 6.44 -11.61 -13.74
N ILE A 49 5.33 -12.34 -13.54
CA ILE A 49 4.18 -11.82 -12.77
C ILE A 49 4.59 -11.54 -11.33
N MET A 50 5.31 -12.45 -10.66
CA MET A 50 5.77 -12.24 -9.27
C MET A 50 6.66 -11.00 -9.16
N LYS A 51 7.62 -10.83 -10.07
CA LYS A 51 8.47 -9.61 -10.13
C LYS A 51 7.67 -8.33 -10.35
N ALA A 52 6.69 -8.35 -11.26
CA ALA A 52 5.85 -7.19 -11.54
C ALA A 52 5.04 -6.74 -10.31
N TRP A 53 4.70 -7.68 -9.42
CA TRP A 53 3.93 -7.42 -8.21
C TRP A 53 4.77 -7.19 -6.95
N GLU A 54 6.05 -7.56 -6.95
CA GLU A 54 7.01 -7.38 -5.84
C GLU A 54 6.92 -5.99 -5.16
N PRO A 55 6.71 -4.87 -5.90
CA PRO A 55 6.57 -3.57 -5.25
C PRO A 55 5.35 -3.41 -4.35
N TYR A 56 4.27 -4.13 -4.65
CA TYR A 56 2.98 -4.01 -3.97
C TYR A 56 2.79 -5.11 -2.91
N MET A 57 3.15 -6.34 -3.26
CA MET A 57 3.04 -7.50 -2.36
C MET A 57 4.13 -8.52 -2.71
N GLU A 58 4.62 -9.21 -1.68
CA GLU A 58 5.48 -10.37 -1.88
C GLU A 58 4.58 -11.61 -1.88
N PHE A 59 4.60 -12.39 -2.96
CA PHE A 59 3.88 -13.64 -3.01
C PHE A 59 4.62 -14.69 -3.83
N GLU A 60 4.33 -15.94 -3.49
CA GLU A 60 4.89 -17.11 -4.13
C GLU A 60 3.77 -17.95 -4.74
N ILE A 61 3.93 -18.27 -6.03
CA ILE A 61 3.02 -19.21 -6.71
C ILE A 61 3.54 -20.63 -6.49
N LYS A 62 3.06 -21.29 -5.42
CA LYS A 62 3.54 -22.63 -5.02
C LYS A 62 3.17 -23.75 -6.00
N SER A 63 1.99 -23.65 -6.61
CA SER A 63 1.54 -24.67 -7.56
C SER A 63 0.59 -24.05 -8.59
N SER A 64 0.69 -24.51 -9.83
CA SER A 64 -0.21 -24.15 -10.91
C SER A 64 -0.82 -25.41 -11.49
N THR A 65 -2.14 -25.52 -11.45
CA THR A 65 -2.88 -26.60 -12.10
C THR A 65 -3.29 -26.18 -13.50
N TYR A 66 -3.07 -27.05 -14.48
CA TYR A 66 -3.59 -26.88 -15.82
C TYR A 66 -4.97 -27.56 -15.93
N GLU A 67 -5.93 -26.87 -16.53
CA GLU A 67 -7.24 -27.42 -16.85
C GLU A 67 -7.60 -27.06 -18.29
N SER A 68 -7.96 -28.08 -19.08
CA SER A 68 -8.38 -27.90 -20.48
C SER A 68 -9.86 -27.53 -20.61
N LYS A 69 -10.68 -27.92 -19.62
CA LYS A 69 -12.12 -27.66 -19.58
C LYS A 69 -12.43 -26.64 -18.49
N PRO A 70 -12.96 -25.45 -18.83
CA PRO A 70 -13.33 -24.44 -17.84
C PRO A 70 -14.33 -24.94 -16.78
N GLU A 71 -15.21 -25.87 -17.16
CA GLU A 71 -16.21 -26.48 -16.28
C GLU A 71 -15.61 -27.25 -15.10
N ASN A 72 -14.35 -27.69 -15.20
CA ASN A 72 -13.66 -28.40 -14.12
C ASN A 72 -13.12 -27.45 -13.04
N ILE A 73 -13.03 -26.15 -13.33
CA ILE A 73 -12.47 -25.15 -12.42
C ILE A 73 -13.54 -24.78 -11.38
N HIS A 74 -13.48 -25.43 -10.23
CA HIS A 74 -14.33 -25.12 -9.08
C HIS A 74 -13.58 -24.21 -8.12
N LEU A 75 -13.93 -22.92 -8.12
CA LEU A 75 -13.41 -21.96 -7.15
C LEU A 75 -14.21 -22.07 -5.84
N ALA A 76 -13.50 -22.13 -4.71
CA ALA A 76 -14.13 -22.31 -3.39
C ALA A 76 -14.99 -21.11 -2.94
N SER A 77 -14.86 -19.95 -3.59
CA SER A 77 -15.60 -18.72 -3.28
C SER A 77 -15.99 -17.96 -4.55
N VAL A 78 -17.15 -17.30 -4.51
CA VAL A 78 -17.60 -16.36 -5.56
C VAL A 78 -16.99 -14.99 -5.26
N ASP A 79 -15.69 -14.86 -5.48
CA ASP A 79 -14.96 -13.61 -5.29
C ASP A 79 -15.08 -12.74 -6.56
N PRO A 80 -15.54 -11.47 -6.49
CA PRO A 80 -15.50 -10.55 -7.62
C PRO A 80 -14.08 -10.52 -8.22
N THR A 81 -13.98 -10.69 -9.53
CA THR A 81 -12.69 -10.91 -10.20
C THR A 81 -12.46 -9.87 -11.29
N ILE A 82 -11.29 -9.24 -11.28
CA ILE A 82 -10.84 -8.35 -12.35
C ILE A 82 -10.18 -9.19 -13.44
N VAL A 83 -10.60 -9.00 -14.69
CA VAL A 83 -10.01 -9.68 -15.86
C VAL A 83 -9.20 -8.68 -16.67
N VAL A 84 -7.90 -8.95 -16.77
CA VAL A 84 -6.93 -8.21 -17.58
C VAL A 84 -6.76 -8.94 -18.90
N GLY A 85 -7.16 -8.30 -20.00
CA GLY A 85 -6.91 -8.78 -21.35
C GLY A 85 -5.53 -8.33 -21.85
N ILE A 86 -4.70 -9.28 -22.26
CA ILE A 86 -3.38 -9.03 -22.83
C ILE A 86 -3.42 -9.41 -24.30
N SER A 87 -3.12 -8.45 -25.16
CA SER A 87 -3.00 -8.64 -26.60
C SER A 87 -1.53 -8.70 -26.99
N VAL A 88 -1.10 -9.81 -27.56
CA VAL A 88 0.26 -10.02 -28.08
C VAL A 88 0.22 -10.12 -29.60
N THR A 89 1.10 -9.37 -30.26
CA THR A 89 1.29 -9.41 -31.71
C THR A 89 2.67 -9.97 -32.01
N PHE A 90 2.76 -10.94 -32.93
CA PHE A 90 4.03 -11.50 -33.40
C PHE A 90 3.95 -11.79 -34.90
N GLY A 91 4.78 -11.09 -35.68
CA GLY A 91 4.61 -11.03 -37.14
C GLY A 91 3.22 -10.47 -37.48
N ASP A 92 2.50 -11.17 -38.36
CA ASP A 92 1.16 -10.77 -38.81
C ASP A 92 0.02 -11.35 -37.96
N ARG A 93 0.35 -11.98 -36.83
CA ARG A 93 -0.60 -12.69 -35.96
C ARG A 93 -0.84 -11.91 -34.67
N LYS A 94 -2.10 -11.88 -34.23
CA LYS A 94 -2.54 -11.26 -32.97
C LYS A 94 -3.25 -12.30 -32.11
N VAL A 95 -2.85 -12.41 -30.85
CA VAL A 95 -3.42 -13.33 -29.87
C VAL A 95 -3.79 -12.57 -28.61
N ASN A 96 -4.97 -12.87 -28.07
CA ASN A 96 -5.41 -12.33 -26.79
C ASN A 96 -5.45 -13.45 -25.76
N PHE A 97 -4.86 -13.22 -24.59
CA PHE A 97 -5.05 -14.08 -23.43
C PHE A 97 -5.46 -13.24 -22.21
N HIS A 98 -5.98 -13.90 -21.19
CA HIS A 98 -6.58 -13.21 -20.05
C HIS A 98 -5.90 -13.62 -18.74
N LEU A 99 -5.66 -12.65 -17.87
CA LEU A 99 -5.28 -12.86 -16.49
C LEU A 99 -6.42 -12.40 -15.59
N SER A 100 -6.85 -13.26 -14.67
CA SER A 100 -7.94 -12.98 -13.75
C SER A 100 -7.42 -12.90 -12.31
N TYR A 101 -7.65 -11.76 -11.66
CA TYR A 101 -7.24 -11.46 -10.30
C TYR A 101 -8.47 -11.35 -9.39
N PRO A 102 -8.63 -12.24 -8.40
CA PRO A 102 -9.69 -12.13 -7.40
C PRO A 102 -9.54 -10.85 -6.58
N TYR A 103 -10.65 -10.24 -6.17
CA TYR A 103 -10.65 -9.00 -5.41
C TYR A 103 -9.94 -9.16 -4.05
N SER A 104 -10.09 -10.30 -3.39
CA SER A 104 -9.38 -10.60 -2.14
C SER A 104 -7.86 -10.45 -2.26
N LEU A 105 -7.26 -10.97 -3.34
CA LEU A 105 -5.84 -10.85 -3.64
C LEU A 105 -5.43 -9.39 -3.86
N LEU A 106 -6.24 -8.63 -4.60
CA LEU A 106 -5.97 -7.21 -4.87
C LEU A 106 -6.07 -6.36 -3.61
N LYS A 107 -7.02 -6.68 -2.70
CA LYS A 107 -7.15 -6.00 -1.41
C LYS A 107 -5.88 -6.14 -0.57
N GLU A 108 -5.32 -7.35 -0.51
CA GLU A 108 -4.05 -7.60 0.18
C GLU A 108 -2.89 -6.79 -0.43
N ALA A 109 -2.81 -6.74 -1.76
CA ALA A 109 -1.82 -5.95 -2.48
C ALA A 109 -1.94 -4.45 -2.18
N MET A 110 -3.17 -3.92 -2.14
CA MET A 110 -3.42 -2.51 -1.88
C MET A 110 -3.05 -2.13 -0.44
N ASN A 111 -3.44 -2.93 0.56
CA ASN A 111 -3.11 -2.69 1.96
C ASN A 111 -1.59 -2.68 2.18
N ASN A 112 -0.86 -3.64 1.57
CA ASN A 112 0.59 -3.69 1.64
C ASN A 112 1.27 -2.53 0.89
N SER A 113 0.68 -2.03 -0.20
CA SER A 113 1.24 -0.92 -0.98
C SER A 113 1.18 0.43 -0.25
N VAL A 114 0.14 0.67 0.54
CA VAL A 114 0.01 1.89 1.37
C VAL A 114 1.06 1.86 2.48
N LEU A 115 1.28 0.70 3.10
CA LEU A 115 2.37 0.47 4.07
C LEU A 115 3.77 0.59 3.43
N LYS A 116 3.94 0.13 2.19
CA LYS A 116 5.21 0.21 1.45
C LYS A 116 5.49 1.59 0.82
N LYS A 117 4.49 2.43 0.54
CA LYS A 117 4.71 3.83 0.11
C LYS A 117 5.38 4.68 1.20
N GLY A 118 5.24 4.29 2.48
CA GLY A 118 6.03 4.86 3.57
C GLY A 118 7.44 4.28 3.73
N LYS A 119 7.76 3.15 3.07
CA LYS A 119 9.04 2.41 3.21
C LYS A 119 9.89 2.32 1.94
N LYS A 120 9.35 2.64 0.76
CA LYS A 120 10.09 2.68 -0.50
C LYS A 120 10.53 4.11 -0.87
N THR A 121 11.18 4.78 0.06
CA THR A 121 12.43 5.43 -0.35
C THR A 121 13.39 4.26 -0.51
N GLU A 122 14.04 4.09 -1.65
CA GLU A 122 15.16 3.16 -1.76
C GLU A 122 16.00 3.31 -0.49
N THR A 123 16.10 2.25 0.33
CA THR A 123 17.07 2.22 1.41
C THR A 123 18.42 2.13 0.73
N VAL A 124 18.89 3.27 0.22
CA VAL A 124 20.31 3.53 0.07
C VAL A 124 20.84 3.27 1.46
N GLU A 125 21.66 2.23 1.62
CA GLU A 125 22.40 2.02 2.87
C GLU A 125 23.24 3.29 3.07
N LEU A 126 22.70 4.22 3.88
CA LEU A 126 23.37 5.46 4.19
C LEU A 126 24.65 5.09 4.95
N SER A 127 25.79 5.64 4.53
CA SER A 127 26.99 5.51 5.33
C SER A 127 26.75 6.11 6.72
N GLU A 128 27.50 5.68 7.74
CA GLU A 128 27.39 6.24 9.10
C GLU A 128 27.54 7.77 9.10
N GLU A 129 28.39 8.31 8.22
CA GLU A 129 28.61 9.75 8.02
C GLU A 129 27.36 10.45 7.46
N GLN A 130 26.67 9.84 6.49
CA GLN A 130 25.42 10.37 5.95
C GLN A 130 24.32 10.35 7.01
N LEU A 131 24.22 9.27 7.79
CA LEU A 131 23.23 9.14 8.86
C LEU A 131 23.41 10.23 9.93
N GLU A 132 24.65 10.49 10.34
CA GLU A 132 24.96 11.57 11.30
C GLU A 132 24.66 12.96 10.71
N SER A 133 24.99 13.19 9.44
CA SER A 133 24.63 14.45 8.74
C SER A 133 23.11 14.68 8.69
N TYR A 134 22.34 13.62 8.40
CA TYR A 134 20.88 13.68 8.43
C TYR A 134 20.34 13.94 9.82
N LYS A 135 20.82 13.23 10.85
CA LYS A 135 20.43 13.48 12.25
C LYS A 135 20.72 14.92 12.66
N TYR A 136 21.89 15.44 12.29
CA TYR A 136 22.28 16.82 12.58
C TYR A 136 21.30 17.82 11.95
N THR A 137 20.94 17.60 10.68
CA THR A 137 19.99 18.46 9.96
C THR A 137 18.59 18.38 10.56
N LEU A 138 18.10 17.17 10.86
CA LEU A 138 16.80 16.95 11.51
C LEU A 138 16.75 17.55 12.92
N SER A 139 17.82 17.42 13.71
CA SER A 139 17.91 18.00 15.05
C SER A 139 17.90 19.53 15.05
N ASN A 140 18.35 20.15 13.95
CA ASN A 140 18.33 21.60 13.77
C ASN A 140 17.01 22.12 13.19
N ALA A 141 16.07 21.25 12.83
CA ALA A 141 14.76 21.66 12.39
C ALA A 141 14.01 22.34 13.54
N GLY A 142 13.71 23.64 13.38
CA GLY A 142 12.95 24.39 14.37
C GLY A 142 11.51 23.89 14.44
N VAL A 143 11.07 23.49 15.62
CA VAL A 143 9.71 23.02 15.87
C VAL A 143 9.01 23.93 16.87
N SER A 144 7.77 24.33 16.57
CA SER A 144 6.98 25.16 17.48
C SER A 144 6.20 24.27 18.45
N ILE A 145 6.54 24.35 19.74
CA ILE A 145 5.84 23.66 20.82
C ILE A 145 5.00 24.67 21.58
N LYS A 146 3.67 24.48 21.59
CA LYS A 146 2.72 25.39 22.24
C LYS A 146 1.78 24.60 23.15
N PRO A 147 1.84 24.80 24.49
CA PRO A 147 0.80 24.30 25.38
C PRO A 147 -0.44 25.19 25.27
N LEU A 148 -1.59 24.57 25.01
CA LEU A 148 -2.87 25.25 24.95
C LEU A 148 -3.46 25.32 26.36
N LEU A 149 -3.61 26.53 26.91
CA LEU A 149 -4.18 26.74 28.25
C LEU A 149 -5.69 26.45 28.33
N GLY A 150 -6.37 26.46 27.18
CA GLY A 150 -7.78 26.20 27.05
C GLY A 150 -8.34 26.83 25.78
N GLU A 151 -9.53 26.40 25.39
CA GLU A 151 -10.31 26.95 24.27
C GLU A 151 -11.65 27.45 24.83
N THR A 152 -12.30 28.38 24.14
CA THR A 152 -13.64 28.86 24.50
C THR A 152 -14.36 29.31 23.24
N THR A 153 -15.68 29.32 23.27
CA THR A 153 -16.50 29.77 22.13
C THR A 153 -17.20 31.07 22.51
N LEU A 154 -17.00 32.12 21.71
CA LEU A 154 -17.64 33.42 21.87
C LEU A 154 -18.41 33.78 20.60
N SER A 155 -19.54 34.47 20.75
CA SER A 155 -20.25 35.05 19.62
C SER A 155 -19.46 36.24 19.05
N VAL A 156 -19.66 36.56 17.78
CA VAL A 156 -19.01 37.73 17.14
C VAL A 156 -19.35 39.03 17.89
N GLN A 157 -20.58 39.16 18.38
CA GLN A 157 -21.01 40.32 19.15
C GLN A 157 -20.21 40.44 20.46
N ASN A 158 -20.05 39.34 21.21
CA ASN A 158 -19.26 39.35 22.44
C ASN A 158 -17.80 39.74 22.19
N ILE A 159 -17.24 39.36 21.03
CA ILE A 159 -15.87 39.73 20.65
C ILE A 159 -15.76 41.25 20.40
N LEU A 160 -16.78 41.86 19.79
CA LEU A 160 -16.82 43.31 19.53
C LEU A 160 -17.01 44.13 20.80
N ASP A 161 -17.71 43.57 21.79
CA ASP A 161 -18.02 44.24 23.06
C ASP A 161 -16.91 44.10 24.12
N LEU A 162 -15.83 43.34 23.84
CA LEU A 162 -14.70 43.15 24.75
C LEU A 162 -13.98 44.46 25.07
N LYS A 163 -13.74 44.71 26.36
CA LYS A 163 -13.00 45.86 26.87
C LYS A 163 -11.79 45.42 27.69
N GLU A 164 -10.84 46.34 27.84
CA GLU A 164 -9.73 46.14 28.75
C GLU A 164 -10.25 45.85 30.17
N GLY A 165 -9.83 44.72 30.74
CA GLY A 165 -10.28 44.25 32.05
C GLY A 165 -11.27 43.09 32.02
N ASP A 166 -11.83 42.75 30.86
CA ASP A 166 -12.76 41.63 30.74
C ASP A 166 -12.06 40.28 30.93
N VAL A 167 -12.75 39.37 31.62
CA VAL A 167 -12.26 38.01 31.91
C VAL A 167 -12.93 37.02 30.96
N ILE A 168 -12.12 36.32 30.18
CA ILE A 168 -12.58 35.29 29.25
C ILE A 168 -12.46 33.92 29.94
N PRO A 169 -13.59 33.26 30.30
CA PRO A 169 -13.54 31.92 30.86
C PRO A 169 -13.14 30.92 29.76
N LEU A 170 -12.13 30.10 30.05
CA LEU A 170 -11.70 29.01 29.18
C LEU A 170 -12.41 27.71 29.60
N GLU A 171 -12.76 26.88 28.63
CA GLU A 171 -13.32 25.54 28.84
C GLU A 171 -12.21 24.51 29.15
N GLN A 172 -11.36 24.83 30.11
CA GLN A 172 -10.30 23.94 30.59
C GLN A 172 -10.28 23.94 32.11
N ARG A 173 -10.49 22.76 32.71
CA ARG A 173 -10.37 22.62 34.16
C ARG A 173 -8.91 22.57 34.59
N THR A 174 -8.61 23.10 35.77
CA THR A 174 -7.26 23.15 36.34
C THR A 174 -6.70 21.78 36.73
N ASP A 175 -7.58 20.79 36.93
CA ASP A 175 -7.24 19.40 37.24
C ASP A 175 -7.08 18.51 36.00
N GLN A 176 -7.28 19.06 34.79
CA GLN A 176 -7.13 18.33 33.53
C GLN A 176 -5.80 18.67 32.85
N PRO A 177 -5.18 17.69 32.16
CA PRO A 177 -3.96 17.96 31.41
C PRO A 177 -4.24 18.89 30.22
N LEU A 178 -3.30 19.79 29.96
CA LEU A 178 -3.30 20.69 28.82
C LEU A 178 -2.86 19.96 27.56
N LYS A 179 -3.48 20.31 26.43
CA LYS A 179 -3.06 19.83 25.12
C LYS A 179 -1.81 20.58 24.68
N VAL A 180 -0.71 19.86 24.47
CA VAL A 180 0.50 20.42 23.87
C VAL A 180 0.50 20.11 22.38
N LYS A 181 0.57 21.18 21.58
CA LYS A 181 0.63 21.11 20.12
C LYS A 181 2.07 21.30 19.66
N VAL A 182 2.51 20.41 18.78
CA VAL A 182 3.78 20.47 18.05
C VAL A 182 3.42 20.80 16.61
N ASN A 183 3.80 21.99 16.13
CA ASN A 183 3.37 22.51 14.82
C ASN A 183 1.85 22.38 14.57
N ASN A 184 1.05 22.74 15.57
CA ASN A 184 -0.43 22.68 15.58
C ASN A 184 -1.06 21.28 15.65
N VAL A 185 -0.26 20.20 15.70
CA VAL A 185 -0.74 18.83 15.93
C VAL A 185 -0.62 18.48 17.40
N HIS A 186 -1.68 17.96 18.01
CA HIS A 186 -1.65 17.53 19.40
C HIS A 186 -0.79 16.27 19.56
N LYS A 187 0.31 16.38 20.30
CA LYS A 187 1.28 15.28 20.45
C LYS A 187 1.59 14.91 21.90
N MET A 188 1.31 15.81 22.84
CA MET A 188 1.61 15.54 24.25
C MET A 188 0.52 16.14 25.14
N SER A 189 0.38 15.57 26.32
CA SER A 189 -0.48 16.05 27.40
C SER A 189 0.40 16.50 28.57
N ALA A 190 0.14 17.68 29.14
CA ALA A 190 1.00 18.25 30.17
C ALA A 190 0.24 19.05 31.23
N TYR A 191 0.74 19.08 32.46
CA TYR A 191 0.18 19.95 33.51
C TYR A 191 0.95 21.26 33.62
N PRO A 192 0.27 22.42 33.79
CA PRO A 192 0.93 23.69 34.02
C PRO A 192 1.58 23.71 35.41
N GLY A 193 2.72 24.37 35.53
CA GLY A 193 3.45 24.48 36.78
C GLY A 193 4.52 25.57 36.76
N VAL A 194 5.36 25.55 37.79
CA VAL A 194 6.48 26.48 37.93
C VAL A 194 7.74 25.67 38.19
N LEU A 195 8.78 25.90 37.38
CA LEU A 195 10.10 25.30 37.55
C LEU A 195 11.11 26.42 37.77
N ARG A 196 11.76 26.42 38.95
CA ARG A 196 12.78 27.42 39.33
C ARG A 196 12.30 28.87 39.12
N GLY A 197 11.07 29.16 39.54
CA GLY A 197 10.47 30.50 39.43
C GLY A 197 9.99 30.90 38.04
N ARG A 198 10.09 30.02 37.03
CA ARG A 198 9.59 30.25 35.67
C ARG A 198 8.37 29.39 35.38
N ARG A 199 7.41 29.93 34.63
CA ARG A 199 6.25 29.17 34.13
C ARG A 199 6.78 28.00 33.29
N ALA A 200 6.29 26.81 33.57
CA ALA A 200 6.69 25.58 32.92
C ALA A 200 5.48 24.67 32.72
N VAL A 201 5.63 23.66 31.87
CA VAL A 201 4.66 22.58 31.73
C VAL A 201 5.37 21.26 31.98
N LYS A 202 4.76 20.39 32.78
CA LYS A 202 5.26 19.05 33.05
C LYS A 202 4.56 18.07 32.11
N ILE A 203 5.31 17.47 31.19
CA ILE A 203 4.78 16.42 30.31
C ILE A 203 4.31 15.25 31.18
N TYR A 204 3.04 14.89 30.99
CA TYR A 204 2.39 13.77 31.65
C TYR A 204 2.36 12.55 30.73
N ASP A 205 2.02 12.76 29.46
CA ASP A 205 1.85 11.69 28.49
C ASP A 205 2.23 12.14 27.08
N MET A 206 2.68 11.19 26.26
CA MET A 206 2.94 11.39 24.84
C MET A 206 1.92 10.59 24.04
N ILE A 207 1.29 11.28 23.09
CA ILE A 207 0.27 10.67 22.24
C ILE A 207 0.99 10.03 21.07
N GLU A 208 1.01 8.71 21.06
CA GLU A 208 1.35 7.95 19.87
C GLU A 208 0.21 8.11 18.87
N GLU A 209 0.55 8.56 17.66
CA GLU A 209 -0.41 8.60 16.55
C GLU A 209 -0.73 7.15 16.18
N ILE A 210 -1.84 6.64 16.71
CA ILE A 210 -2.48 5.46 16.14
C ILE A 210 -3.09 5.96 14.83
N ASN A 211 -2.47 5.64 13.71
CA ASN A 211 -3.08 5.88 12.40
C ASN A 211 -4.37 5.06 12.35
N GLU A 212 -5.53 5.70 12.52
CA GLU A 212 -6.86 5.08 12.44
C GLU A 212 -7.16 4.44 11.06
N GLN A 213 -6.25 4.55 10.10
CA GLN A 213 -6.29 3.78 8.85
C GLN A 213 -5.90 2.29 9.02
N GLU A 214 -5.49 1.84 10.21
CA GLU A 214 -5.22 0.42 10.49
C GLU A 214 -6.44 -0.40 10.96
N VAL A 215 -7.65 0.18 11.10
CA VAL A 215 -8.81 -0.50 11.73
C VAL A 215 -9.98 -0.81 10.76
N ILE A 216 -9.83 -0.70 9.43
CA ILE A 216 -10.92 -1.06 8.48
C ILE A 216 -10.43 -1.94 7.33
#